data_AF-A0A4Q5WKV1-F1
#
_entry.id   AF-A0A4Q5WKV1-F1
#
_cell.length_a   1.000
_cell.length_b   1.000
_cell.length_c   1.000
_cell.angle_alpha   90.00
_cell.angle_beta   90.00
_cell.angle_gamma   90.00
#
_symmetry.space_group_name_H-M   'P 1'
#
loop_
_entity.id
_entity.type
_entity.pdbx_description
1 polymer ?
#
loop_
_entity_poly.entity_id
_entity_poly.type
_entity_poly.pdbx_seq_one_letter_code
_entity_poly.pdbx_strand_id
1 'polypeptide(L)'
;REVLAYVGSGSFTDTTDGGQVNGAAATRQPGSTLKPLLYGLCFDEGLMTPRTVLTDVPVNYSGYRPENYDQQFNGYVTVEYALANSLNIPAVKGLQQLGTEKMIARLAAGGLKQVQKDRNKLGLSLVLGGCGATLEELTGLYCALANGGTWGPLRYTLDAPRGGTAQILSAGAAFMVTEILAQLGRPDFPLNWGATEHLPKIAWKTGTSYGRRDAWSIGYNKRYTIGVWVGNFSGTGVPELSGANTATPLLFRLFNSIDWGGGGEWFTPPADVEQRTVCPESGLPPGPHCSTTVMDAFLPLVSSTVACSHLKEVAVSPDGTMSYCGGCVPATGFTRKLFRTVPPEMQEFYAARHQPFDRVPPHNPDCETLQRGDGPLIVAPLNGTEYFLEDRNPEPLQLSARAGSDAVRLHWYINDRYYRSTAPGEKQFFLPEGEGPVTIACTDDKGRSRSIVIQLRRIR
;
A
#
# COMPACT_ATOMS: atom_id res chain seq x y z
N ARG A 1 26.04 -9.98 -13.58
CA ARG A 1 24.86 -10.75 -13.99
C ARG A 1 24.99 -11.00 -15.48
N GLU A 2 24.93 -12.25 -15.90
CA GLU A 2 25.17 -12.65 -17.29
C GLU A 2 23.85 -13.09 -17.90
N VAL A 3 23.57 -12.61 -19.11
CA VAL A 3 22.38 -13.01 -19.87
C VAL A 3 22.70 -14.33 -20.55
N LEU A 4 22.04 -15.40 -20.10
CA LEU A 4 22.25 -16.75 -20.64
C LEU A 4 21.44 -17.00 -21.91
N ALA A 5 20.27 -16.39 -22.02
CA ALA A 5 19.39 -16.48 -23.17
C ALA A 5 18.61 -15.16 -23.33
N TYR A 6 18.33 -14.80 -24.58
CA TYR A 6 17.58 -13.59 -24.93
C TYR A 6 16.66 -13.88 -26.11
N VAL A 7 15.35 -13.71 -25.92
CA VAL A 7 14.33 -13.96 -26.94
C VAL A 7 13.50 -12.70 -27.11
N GLY A 8 13.60 -12.08 -28.28
CA GLY A 8 12.89 -10.84 -28.59
C GLY A 8 11.45 -11.05 -29.09
N SER A 9 11.16 -12.18 -29.70
CA SER A 9 9.87 -12.50 -30.33
C SER A 9 9.65 -14.01 -30.40
N GLY A 10 8.42 -14.44 -30.69
CA GLY A 10 8.08 -15.87 -30.81
C GLY A 10 8.74 -16.56 -32.02
N SER A 11 8.97 -15.82 -33.11
CA SER A 11 9.65 -16.30 -34.31
C SER A 11 10.21 -15.13 -35.11
N PHE A 12 11.51 -15.11 -35.39
CA PHE A 12 12.15 -14.01 -36.13
C PHE A 12 11.66 -13.91 -37.58
N THR A 13 11.28 -15.04 -38.17
CA THR A 13 10.85 -15.13 -39.58
C THR A 13 9.36 -14.90 -39.77
N ASP A 14 8.62 -14.63 -38.70
CA ASP A 14 7.21 -14.28 -38.77
C ASP A 14 7.03 -12.87 -39.37
N THR A 15 6.49 -12.83 -40.58
CA THR A 15 6.22 -11.58 -41.31
C THR A 15 4.82 -11.01 -41.04
N THR A 16 3.96 -11.77 -40.37
CA THR A 16 2.57 -11.41 -40.06
C THR A 16 2.44 -10.67 -38.75
N ASP A 17 3.04 -11.21 -37.68
CA ASP A 17 2.87 -10.68 -36.33
C ASP A 17 4.10 -9.93 -35.83
N GLY A 18 4.96 -9.45 -36.73
CA GLY A 18 6.11 -8.61 -36.39
C GLY A 18 7.27 -9.37 -35.73
N GLY A 19 7.64 -10.52 -36.27
CA GLY A 19 8.70 -11.39 -35.76
C GLY A 19 10.07 -10.73 -35.57
N GLN A 20 10.37 -9.67 -36.32
CA GLN A 20 11.63 -8.91 -36.18
C GLN A 20 11.58 -7.84 -35.07
N VAL A 21 10.42 -7.61 -34.44
CA VAL A 21 10.28 -6.66 -33.33
C VAL A 21 10.88 -7.28 -32.07
N ASN A 22 11.83 -6.58 -31.45
CA ASN A 22 12.34 -6.97 -30.15
C ASN A 22 11.40 -6.50 -29.03
N GLY A 23 10.49 -7.39 -28.60
CA GLY A 23 9.59 -7.17 -27.47
C GLY A 23 10.29 -7.00 -26.13
N ALA A 24 11.44 -7.65 -25.93
CA ALA A 24 12.17 -7.57 -24.67
C ALA A 24 12.72 -6.16 -24.40
N ALA A 25 13.04 -5.41 -25.47
CA ALA A 25 13.48 -4.01 -25.40
C ALA A 25 12.32 -2.99 -25.50
N ALA A 26 11.08 -3.45 -25.71
CA ALA A 26 9.93 -2.56 -25.87
C ALA A 26 9.42 -2.05 -24.52
N THR A 27 9.18 -0.73 -24.41
CA THR A 27 8.56 -0.14 -23.23
C THR A 27 7.08 -0.49 -23.17
N ARG A 28 6.67 -1.13 -22.08
CA ARG A 28 5.31 -1.64 -21.86
C ARG A 28 4.87 -1.36 -20.43
N GLN A 29 3.57 -1.50 -20.14
CA GLN A 29 3.07 -1.30 -18.78
C GLN A 29 3.43 -2.53 -17.92
N PRO A 30 4.17 -2.37 -16.81
CA PRO A 30 4.68 -3.49 -16.02
C PRO A 30 3.60 -4.16 -15.15
N GLY A 31 2.42 -3.54 -15.03
CA GLY A 31 1.34 -4.01 -14.15
C GLY A 31 1.82 -4.19 -12.70
N SER A 32 1.35 -5.26 -12.06
CA SER A 32 1.65 -5.59 -10.65
C SER A 32 3.08 -6.08 -10.36
N THR A 33 3.98 -6.11 -11.35
CA THR A 33 5.37 -6.59 -11.17
C THR A 33 6.21 -5.67 -10.27
N LEU A 34 5.75 -4.45 -9.99
CA LEU A 34 6.46 -3.50 -9.12
C LEU A 34 6.13 -3.66 -7.63
N LYS A 35 5.08 -4.42 -7.29
CA LYS A 35 4.64 -4.63 -5.89
C LYS A 35 5.72 -5.23 -4.98
N PRO A 36 6.53 -6.22 -5.42
CA PRO A 36 7.60 -6.76 -4.58
C PRO A 36 8.59 -5.70 -4.10
N LEU A 37 9.02 -4.80 -4.99
CA LEU A 37 9.91 -3.70 -4.61
C LEU A 37 9.22 -2.76 -3.62
N LEU A 38 7.95 -2.42 -3.84
CA LEU A 38 7.20 -1.59 -2.91
C LEU A 38 7.21 -2.18 -1.49
N TYR A 39 6.78 -3.44 -1.35
CA TYR A 39 6.69 -4.06 -0.03
C TYR A 39 8.06 -4.21 0.62
N GLY A 40 9.10 -4.54 -0.16
CA GLY A 40 10.48 -4.53 0.33
C GLY A 40 10.89 -3.16 0.88
N LEU A 41 10.55 -2.07 0.19
CA LEU A 41 10.84 -0.72 0.66
C LEU A 41 10.03 -0.34 1.92
N CYS A 42 8.78 -0.81 2.03
CA CYS A 42 8.02 -0.66 3.27
C CYS A 42 8.67 -1.41 4.44
N PHE A 43 9.30 -2.55 4.18
CA PHE A 43 10.05 -3.29 5.20
C PHE A 43 11.33 -2.56 5.62
N ASP A 44 12.10 -2.05 4.65
CA ASP A 44 13.32 -1.25 4.89
C ASP A 44 13.06 0.01 5.73
N GLU A 45 11.88 0.59 5.60
CA GLU A 45 11.47 1.80 6.32
C GLU A 45 10.73 1.49 7.64
N GLY A 46 10.62 0.21 8.01
CA GLY A 46 9.96 -0.21 9.24
C GLY A 46 8.44 0.02 9.28
N LEU A 47 7.85 0.38 8.13
CA LEU A 47 6.42 0.68 7.99
C LEU A 47 5.56 -0.57 8.11
N MET A 48 6.09 -1.71 7.65
CA MET A 48 5.37 -2.97 7.57
C MET A 48 6.31 -4.16 7.83
N THR A 49 5.70 -5.31 8.08
CA THR A 49 6.29 -6.65 8.10
C THR A 49 5.36 -7.61 7.35
N PRO A 50 5.78 -8.85 7.01
CA PRO A 50 4.92 -9.81 6.34
C PRO A 50 3.56 -10.03 7.03
N ARG A 51 3.52 -10.06 8.37
CA ARG A 51 2.26 -10.22 9.13
C ARG A 51 1.48 -8.93 9.39
N THR A 52 2.01 -7.75 9.05
CA THR A 52 1.29 -6.48 9.20
C THR A 52 -0.08 -6.56 8.52
N VAL A 53 -1.15 -6.21 9.26
CA VAL A 53 -2.52 -6.27 8.75
C VAL A 53 -2.90 -4.93 8.12
N LEU A 54 -3.36 -5.00 6.87
CA LEU A 54 -3.88 -3.91 6.07
C LEU A 54 -5.37 -4.14 5.80
N THR A 55 -6.04 -3.11 5.31
CA THR A 55 -7.44 -3.21 4.86
C THR A 55 -7.53 -3.18 3.34
N ASP A 56 -8.31 -4.08 2.77
CA ASP A 56 -8.66 -4.20 1.37
C ASP A 56 -10.17 -3.94 1.21
N VAL A 57 -10.52 -2.64 1.21
CA VAL A 57 -11.89 -2.11 1.15
C VAL A 57 -11.94 -0.90 0.21
N PRO A 58 -13.12 -0.47 -0.26
CA PRO A 58 -13.23 0.70 -1.13
C PRO A 58 -12.56 1.92 -0.52
N VAL A 59 -11.74 2.60 -1.32
CA VAL A 59 -11.04 3.84 -0.93
C VAL A 59 -11.08 4.85 -2.08
N ASN A 60 -10.97 6.13 -1.73
CA ASN A 60 -10.96 7.22 -2.70
C ASN A 60 -9.83 8.21 -2.38
N TYR A 61 -8.85 8.29 -3.27
CA TYR A 61 -7.73 9.22 -3.20
C TYR A 61 -7.97 10.39 -4.14
N SER A 62 -8.75 11.38 -3.68
CA SER A 62 -9.04 12.60 -4.46
C SER A 62 -9.55 12.33 -5.88
N GLY A 63 -10.44 11.35 -6.02
CA GLY A 63 -11.01 10.90 -7.30
C GLY A 63 -10.41 9.60 -7.84
N TYR A 64 -9.24 9.19 -7.37
CA TYR A 64 -8.64 7.90 -7.74
C TYR A 64 -9.16 6.76 -6.87
N ARG A 65 -9.83 5.79 -7.50
CA ARG A 65 -10.45 4.63 -6.84
C ARG A 65 -9.84 3.34 -7.40
N PRO A 66 -8.80 2.78 -6.77
CA PRO A 66 -8.23 1.51 -7.20
C PRO A 66 -9.20 0.36 -6.91
N GLU A 67 -9.23 -0.62 -7.80
CA GLU A 67 -10.02 -1.84 -7.66
C GLU A 67 -9.10 -3.06 -7.78
N ASN A 68 -9.44 -4.15 -7.10
CA ASN A 68 -8.76 -5.43 -7.29
C ASN A 68 -9.12 -6.05 -8.64
N TYR A 69 -8.27 -6.96 -9.12
CA TYR A 69 -8.48 -7.61 -10.41
C TYR A 69 -9.78 -8.41 -10.48
N ASP A 70 -10.16 -9.03 -9.37
CA ASP A 70 -11.41 -9.79 -9.18
C ASP A 70 -12.61 -8.92 -8.80
N GLN A 71 -12.41 -7.61 -8.61
CA GLN A 71 -13.40 -6.65 -8.13
C GLN A 71 -13.98 -6.99 -6.74
N GLN A 72 -13.28 -7.82 -5.97
CA GLN A 72 -13.68 -8.18 -4.62
C GLN A 72 -12.88 -7.37 -3.58
N PHE A 73 -13.45 -7.27 -2.39
CA PHE A 73 -12.85 -6.62 -1.23
C PHE A 73 -12.73 -7.65 -0.11
N ASN A 74 -11.52 -7.84 0.39
CA ASN A 74 -11.18 -8.91 1.34
C ASN A 74 -11.25 -8.45 2.81
N GLY A 75 -11.53 -7.18 3.09
CA GLY A 75 -11.55 -6.68 4.47
C GLY A 75 -10.14 -6.62 5.05
N TYR A 76 -9.86 -7.26 6.18
CA TYR A 76 -8.51 -7.30 6.75
C TYR A 76 -7.66 -8.37 6.08
N VAL A 77 -6.45 -8.02 5.64
CA VAL A 77 -5.49 -8.92 4.97
C VAL A 77 -4.08 -8.65 5.47
N THR A 78 -3.23 -9.67 5.58
CA THR A 78 -1.81 -9.46 5.86
C THR A 78 -1.07 -8.95 4.62
N VAL A 79 0.08 -8.30 4.81
CA VAL A 79 0.99 -7.93 3.71
C VAL A 79 1.42 -9.15 2.90
N GLU A 80 1.76 -10.25 3.58
CA GLU A 80 2.05 -11.54 2.97
C GLU A 80 0.92 -11.99 2.04
N TYR A 81 -0.32 -12.02 2.53
CA TYR A 81 -1.49 -12.39 1.72
C TYR A 81 -1.71 -11.42 0.56
N ALA A 82 -1.60 -10.12 0.81
CA ALA A 82 -1.83 -9.09 -0.21
C ALA A 82 -0.83 -9.16 -1.35
N LEU A 83 0.45 -9.41 -1.07
CA LEU A 83 1.48 -9.57 -2.10
C LEU A 83 1.34 -10.91 -2.83
N ALA A 84 1.11 -12.01 -2.12
CA ALA A 84 0.91 -13.34 -2.69
C ALA A 84 -0.31 -13.40 -3.64
N ASN A 85 -1.42 -12.75 -3.27
CA ASN A 85 -2.63 -12.63 -4.09
C ASN A 85 -2.63 -11.41 -5.00
N SER A 86 -1.55 -10.61 -4.98
CA SER A 86 -1.38 -9.44 -5.84
C SER A 86 -2.52 -8.42 -5.72
N LEU A 87 -3.04 -8.16 -4.52
CA LEU A 87 -4.12 -7.20 -4.27
C LEU A 87 -3.67 -5.77 -4.58
N ASN A 88 -4.57 -4.97 -5.18
CA ASN A 88 -4.25 -3.62 -5.66
C ASN A 88 -4.39 -2.58 -4.54
N ILE A 89 -5.44 -2.66 -3.73
CA ILE A 89 -5.74 -1.63 -2.73
C ILE A 89 -4.68 -1.60 -1.62
N PRO A 90 -4.26 -2.73 -1.01
CA PRO A 90 -3.19 -2.72 -0.02
C PRO A 90 -1.86 -2.21 -0.60
N ALA A 91 -1.57 -2.48 -1.88
CA ALA A 91 -0.37 -1.98 -2.54
C ALA A 91 -0.42 -0.45 -2.72
N VAL A 92 -1.57 0.11 -3.10
CA VAL A 92 -1.74 1.58 -3.17
C VAL A 92 -1.60 2.21 -1.78
N LYS A 93 -2.16 1.59 -0.73
CA LYS A 93 -1.96 2.03 0.66
C LYS A 93 -0.49 2.00 1.06
N GLY A 94 0.23 0.94 0.71
CA GLY A 94 1.67 0.84 0.94
C GLY A 94 2.45 1.96 0.25
N LEU A 95 2.15 2.25 -1.01
CA LEU A 95 2.79 3.35 -1.74
C LEU A 95 2.47 4.71 -1.13
N GLN A 96 1.24 4.92 -0.65
CA GLN A 96 0.86 6.15 0.04
C GLN A 96 1.65 6.34 1.34
N GLN A 97 1.85 5.28 2.13
CA GLN A 97 2.65 5.35 3.37
C GLN A 97 4.14 5.54 3.09
N LEU A 98 4.68 4.86 2.08
CA LEU A 98 6.09 4.97 1.69
C LEU A 98 6.43 6.34 1.07
N GLY A 99 5.49 6.90 0.32
CA GLY A 99 5.68 8.08 -0.51
C GLY A 99 6.15 7.75 -1.93
N THR A 100 5.49 8.33 -2.93
CA THR A 100 5.74 8.06 -4.35
C THR A 100 7.17 8.40 -4.78
N GLU A 101 7.72 9.52 -4.31
CA GLU A 101 9.10 9.95 -4.67
C GLU A 101 10.15 8.92 -4.25
N LYS A 102 9.97 8.26 -3.09
CA LYS A 102 10.92 7.25 -2.61
C LYS A 102 10.90 6.02 -3.52
N MET A 103 9.70 5.56 -3.93
CA MET A 103 9.55 4.48 -4.91
C MET A 103 10.18 4.84 -6.26
N ILE A 104 9.92 6.04 -6.79
CA ILE A 104 10.50 6.51 -8.06
C ILE A 104 12.02 6.54 -8.00
N ALA A 105 12.59 7.10 -6.93
CA ALA A 105 14.04 7.17 -6.75
C ALA A 105 14.69 5.78 -6.71
N ARG A 106 14.04 4.80 -6.06
CA ARG A 106 14.52 3.42 -6.00
C ARG A 106 14.38 2.68 -7.32
N LEU A 107 13.29 2.86 -8.05
CA LEU A 107 13.13 2.32 -9.41
C LEU A 107 14.16 2.91 -10.37
N ALA A 108 14.43 4.22 -10.29
CA ALA A 108 15.46 4.87 -11.10
C ALA A 108 16.86 4.32 -10.77
N ALA A 109 17.18 4.13 -9.49
CA ALA A 109 18.42 3.47 -9.05
C ALA A 109 18.51 2.00 -9.51
N GLY A 110 17.36 1.33 -9.65
CA GLY A 110 17.20 0.00 -10.25
C GLY A 110 17.18 -0.01 -11.78
N GLY A 111 17.54 1.11 -12.44
CA GLY A 111 17.71 1.18 -13.89
C GLY A 111 16.43 1.33 -14.70
N LEU A 112 15.26 1.61 -14.10
CA LEU A 112 14.02 1.86 -14.84
C LEU A 112 14.03 3.28 -15.45
N LYS A 113 14.47 3.38 -16.71
CA LYS A 113 14.75 4.65 -17.38
C LYS A 113 13.49 5.47 -17.65
N GLN A 114 12.41 4.80 -18.06
CA GLN A 114 11.15 5.49 -18.36
C GLN A 114 10.52 6.06 -17.09
N VAL A 115 10.59 5.33 -15.96
CA VAL A 115 10.15 5.83 -14.66
C VAL A 115 10.93 7.08 -14.25
N GLN A 116 12.25 7.07 -14.42
CA GLN A 116 13.07 8.25 -14.15
C GLN A 116 12.69 9.45 -15.04
N LYS A 117 12.48 9.21 -16.34
CA LYS A 117 12.10 10.23 -17.32
C LYS A 117 10.75 10.88 -16.98
N ASP A 118 9.78 10.09 -16.56
CA ASP A 118 8.42 10.56 -16.27
C ASP A 118 8.19 10.89 -14.79
N ARG A 119 9.23 10.99 -13.96
CA ARG A 119 9.11 11.15 -12.49
C ARG A 119 8.05 12.16 -12.03
N ASN A 120 7.95 13.32 -12.68
CA ASN A 120 7.02 14.40 -12.30
C ASN A 120 5.56 14.14 -12.69
N LYS A 121 5.28 13.06 -13.42
CA LYS A 121 3.93 12.66 -13.89
C LYS A 121 3.40 11.44 -13.15
N LEU A 122 4.21 10.81 -12.31
CA LEU A 122 3.88 9.55 -11.65
C LEU A 122 3.18 9.82 -10.32
N GLY A 123 2.11 9.07 -10.06
CA GLY A 123 1.32 9.14 -8.83
C GLY A 123 1.10 7.75 -8.22
N LEU A 124 0.03 7.60 -7.44
CA LEU A 124 -0.29 6.34 -6.77
C LEU A 124 -0.54 5.16 -7.72
N SER A 125 -0.93 5.42 -8.97
CA SER A 125 -1.09 4.39 -10.00
C SER A 125 0.23 3.71 -10.41
N LEU A 126 1.39 4.30 -10.07
CA LEU A 126 2.72 3.76 -10.36
C LEU A 126 2.84 2.29 -9.95
N VAL A 127 2.44 1.95 -8.71
CA VAL A 127 2.59 0.58 -8.19
C VAL A 127 1.73 -0.45 -8.94
N LEU A 128 0.68 -0.01 -9.61
CA LEU A 128 -0.18 -0.85 -10.43
C LEU A 128 0.23 -0.89 -11.91
N GLY A 129 1.38 -0.30 -12.24
CA GLY A 129 1.91 -0.25 -13.59
C GLY A 129 1.48 0.96 -14.41
N GLY A 130 1.08 2.06 -13.76
CA GLY A 130 0.88 3.37 -14.38
C GLY A 130 2.17 4.06 -14.87
N CYS A 131 3.13 3.27 -15.36
CA CYS A 131 4.42 3.70 -15.90
C CYS A 131 4.85 2.75 -17.04
N GLY A 132 5.99 3.03 -17.67
CA GLY A 132 6.62 2.14 -18.65
C GLY A 132 7.84 1.42 -18.07
N ALA A 133 8.05 0.17 -18.48
CA ALA A 133 9.28 -0.58 -18.25
C ALA A 133 9.52 -1.58 -19.40
N THR A 134 10.78 -1.95 -19.65
CA THR A 134 11.11 -3.06 -20.56
C THR A 134 11.21 -4.40 -19.81
N LEU A 135 11.17 -5.51 -20.56
CA LEU A 135 11.39 -6.84 -19.96
C LEU A 135 12.77 -6.93 -19.30
N GLU A 136 13.77 -6.30 -19.90
CA GLU A 136 15.14 -6.26 -19.39
C GLU A 136 15.24 -5.50 -18.06
N GLU A 137 14.58 -4.35 -17.97
CA GLU A 137 14.54 -3.55 -16.73
C GLU A 137 13.85 -4.32 -15.61
N LEU A 138 12.70 -4.94 -15.89
CA LEU A 138 11.98 -5.76 -14.91
C LEU A 138 12.78 -7.00 -14.51
N THR A 139 13.39 -7.71 -15.45
CA THR A 139 14.23 -8.88 -15.14
C THR A 139 15.43 -8.46 -14.29
N GLY A 140 16.07 -7.34 -14.61
CA GLY A 140 17.16 -6.76 -13.83
C GLY A 140 16.75 -6.41 -12.39
N LEU A 141 15.53 -5.91 -12.19
CA LEU A 141 14.97 -5.64 -10.86
C LEU A 141 14.83 -6.93 -10.03
N TYR A 142 14.38 -8.02 -10.64
CA TYR A 142 14.23 -9.30 -9.94
C TYR A 142 15.58 -10.00 -9.72
N CYS A 143 16.56 -9.78 -10.60
CA CYS A 143 17.95 -10.15 -10.33
C CYS A 143 18.55 -9.38 -9.14
N ALA A 144 18.00 -8.22 -8.77
CA ALA A 144 18.39 -7.52 -7.54
C ALA A 144 17.75 -8.19 -6.31
N LEU A 145 16.46 -8.57 -6.38
CA LEU A 145 15.79 -9.34 -5.32
C LEU A 145 16.52 -10.66 -5.02
N ALA A 146 16.83 -11.43 -6.06
CA ALA A 146 17.60 -12.67 -5.96
C ALA A 146 19.02 -12.49 -5.38
N ASN A 147 19.54 -11.25 -5.39
CA ASN A 147 20.90 -10.93 -4.95
C ASN A 147 20.88 -9.97 -3.75
N GLY A 148 19.98 -10.21 -2.79
CA GLY A 148 19.93 -9.47 -1.52
C GLY A 148 19.68 -7.97 -1.68
N GLY A 149 18.94 -7.56 -2.72
CA GLY A 149 18.58 -6.17 -2.96
C GLY A 149 19.62 -5.33 -3.70
N THR A 150 20.75 -5.90 -4.13
CA THR A 150 21.76 -5.17 -4.91
C THR A 150 21.45 -5.22 -6.41
N TRP A 151 21.09 -4.11 -7.03
CA TRP A 151 20.96 -4.01 -8.49
C TRP A 151 22.31 -3.79 -9.19
N GLY A 152 22.38 -4.14 -10.48
CA GLY A 152 23.52 -3.88 -11.36
C GLY A 152 23.20 -4.31 -12.80
N PRO A 153 23.88 -3.74 -13.81
CA PRO A 153 23.51 -3.91 -15.21
C PRO A 153 23.69 -5.35 -15.71
N LEU A 154 22.87 -5.72 -16.70
CA LEU A 154 22.96 -6.99 -17.41
C LEU A 154 24.18 -6.99 -18.35
N ARG A 155 24.87 -8.14 -18.44
CA ARG A 155 25.99 -8.36 -19.36
C ARG A 155 25.56 -9.36 -20.44
N TYR A 156 25.63 -8.95 -21.69
CA TYR A 156 25.24 -9.77 -22.85
C TYR A 156 26.41 -10.55 -23.45
N THR A 157 27.64 -10.12 -23.16
CA THR A 157 28.86 -10.79 -23.60
C THR A 157 29.79 -11.03 -22.41
N LEU A 158 30.63 -12.06 -22.51
CA LEU A 158 31.54 -12.48 -21.44
C LEU A 158 32.65 -11.44 -21.14
N ASP A 159 32.96 -10.60 -22.11
CA ASP A 159 33.96 -9.53 -22.06
C ASP A 159 33.37 -8.17 -21.65
N ALA A 160 32.04 -8.01 -21.65
CA ALA A 160 31.40 -6.76 -21.25
C ALA A 160 31.84 -6.37 -19.82
N PRO A 161 32.23 -5.11 -19.57
CA PRO A 161 32.69 -4.68 -18.25
C PRO A 161 31.58 -4.83 -17.21
N ARG A 162 31.96 -5.09 -15.96
CA ARG A 162 31.02 -5.02 -14.84
C ARG A 162 30.69 -3.55 -14.59
N GLY A 163 29.44 -3.16 -14.82
CA GLY A 163 28.99 -1.81 -14.49
C GLY A 163 28.76 -1.64 -12.98
N GLY A 164 28.54 -0.38 -12.57
CA GLY A 164 28.28 -0.04 -11.17
C GLY A 164 27.03 -0.72 -10.60
N THR A 165 27.05 -0.95 -9.30
CA THR A 165 25.94 -1.54 -8.55
C THR A 165 25.22 -0.50 -7.70
N ALA A 166 23.94 -0.73 -7.41
CA ALA A 166 23.14 0.11 -6.51
C ALA A 166 22.38 -0.77 -5.52
N GLN A 167 22.44 -0.45 -4.22
CA GLN A 167 21.58 -1.11 -3.23
C GLN A 167 20.18 -0.51 -3.32
N ILE A 168 19.20 -1.29 -3.76
CA ILE A 168 17.81 -0.83 -3.89
C ILE A 168 16.88 -1.35 -2.79
N LEU A 169 17.30 -2.41 -2.09
CA LEU A 169 16.65 -2.97 -0.89
C LEU A 169 17.71 -3.48 0.09
N SER A 170 17.43 -3.56 1.38
CA SER A 170 18.28 -4.35 2.30
C SER A 170 18.22 -5.84 1.97
N ALA A 171 19.24 -6.59 2.43
CA ALA A 171 19.25 -8.04 2.28
C ALA A 171 18.07 -8.69 3.01
N GLY A 172 17.76 -8.24 4.23
CA GLY A 172 16.64 -8.75 4.98
C GLY A 172 15.28 -8.47 4.35
N ALA A 173 15.04 -7.27 3.83
CA ALA A 173 13.80 -6.96 3.12
C ALA A 173 13.66 -7.77 1.82
N ALA A 174 14.74 -7.91 1.04
CA ALA A 174 14.76 -8.75 -0.15
C ALA A 174 14.45 -10.22 0.20
N PHE A 175 14.98 -10.74 1.30
CA PHE A 175 14.69 -12.08 1.78
C PHE A 175 13.22 -12.25 2.18
N MET A 176 12.66 -11.33 2.98
CA MET A 176 11.24 -11.39 3.36
C MET A 176 10.30 -11.35 2.14
N VAL A 177 10.60 -10.50 1.15
CA VAL A 177 9.86 -10.48 -0.12
C VAL A 177 10.00 -11.81 -0.87
N THR A 178 11.22 -12.37 -0.91
CA THR A 178 11.50 -13.66 -1.56
C THR A 178 10.68 -14.79 -0.96
N GLU A 179 10.59 -14.87 0.37
CA GLU A 179 9.79 -15.90 1.05
C GLU A 179 8.30 -15.77 0.74
N ILE A 180 7.75 -14.55 0.68
CA ILE A 180 6.35 -14.33 0.28
C ILE A 180 6.12 -14.78 -1.17
N LEU A 181 7.04 -14.45 -2.08
CA LEU A 181 6.92 -14.79 -3.49
C LEU A 181 7.14 -16.29 -3.80
N ALA A 182 7.68 -17.07 -2.86
CA ALA A 182 7.95 -18.50 -3.05
C ALA A 182 6.84 -19.43 -2.55
N GLN A 183 5.72 -18.87 -2.09
CA GLN A 183 4.60 -19.65 -1.56
C GLN A 183 3.88 -20.45 -2.66
N LEU A 184 3.53 -21.70 -2.36
CA LEU A 184 2.84 -22.58 -3.32
C LEU A 184 1.31 -22.44 -3.28
N GLY A 185 0.72 -21.98 -2.17
CA GLY A 185 -0.72 -21.83 -1.98
C GLY A 185 -1.33 -20.60 -2.66
N ARG A 186 -0.74 -20.16 -3.77
CA ARG A 186 -1.12 -18.92 -4.46
C ARG A 186 -2.15 -19.19 -5.57
N PRO A 187 -3.08 -18.25 -5.84
CA PRO A 187 -4.08 -18.43 -6.89
C PRO A 187 -3.47 -18.45 -8.31
N ASP A 188 -2.26 -17.92 -8.49
CA ASP A 188 -1.54 -17.89 -9.77
C ASP A 188 -0.59 -19.09 -9.97
N PHE A 189 -0.65 -20.11 -9.10
CA PHE A 189 0.09 -21.34 -9.29
C PHE A 189 -0.54 -22.19 -10.42
N PRO A 190 0.25 -22.66 -11.42
CA PRO A 190 -0.29 -23.48 -12.49
C PRO A 190 -0.88 -24.80 -11.98
N LEU A 191 -2.14 -25.08 -12.33
CA LEU A 191 -2.82 -26.33 -11.96
C LEU A 191 -2.38 -27.54 -12.82
N ASN A 192 -1.67 -27.29 -13.92
CA ASN A 192 -1.27 -28.34 -14.85
C ASN A 192 -0.08 -29.15 -14.33
N TRP A 193 -0.31 -30.43 -14.06
CA TRP A 193 0.69 -31.40 -13.54
C TRP A 193 2.02 -31.41 -14.31
N GLY A 194 1.99 -31.42 -15.65
CA GLY A 194 3.21 -31.47 -16.46
C GLY A 194 4.10 -30.22 -16.41
N ALA A 195 3.58 -29.09 -15.93
CA ALA A 195 4.36 -27.88 -15.71
C ALA A 195 4.92 -27.77 -14.28
N THR A 196 4.57 -28.71 -13.39
CA THR A 196 4.94 -28.69 -11.97
C THR A 196 5.68 -29.95 -11.52
N GLU A 197 5.70 -31.00 -12.34
CA GLU A 197 6.51 -32.20 -12.13
C GLU A 197 8.01 -31.82 -12.07
N HIS A 198 8.65 -32.09 -10.92
CA HIS A 198 10.05 -31.74 -10.61
C HIS A 198 10.40 -30.24 -10.66
N LEU A 199 9.40 -29.37 -10.47
CA LEU A 199 9.62 -27.92 -10.44
C LEU A 199 10.55 -27.52 -9.27
N PRO A 200 11.64 -26.78 -9.53
CA PRO A 200 12.47 -26.23 -8.47
C PRO A 200 11.67 -25.24 -7.62
N LYS A 201 12.13 -24.97 -6.40
CA LYS A 201 11.56 -23.85 -5.62
C LYS A 201 11.87 -22.55 -6.36
N ILE A 202 10.83 -21.76 -6.62
CA ILE A 202 10.89 -20.50 -7.39
C ILE A 202 10.16 -19.44 -6.59
N ALA A 203 10.70 -18.22 -6.55
CA ALA A 203 9.99 -17.02 -6.15
C ALA A 203 9.53 -16.30 -7.43
N TRP A 204 8.23 -16.03 -7.59
CA TRP A 204 7.73 -15.41 -8.83
C TRP A 204 6.68 -14.35 -8.58
N LYS A 205 6.52 -13.45 -9.55
CA LYS A 205 5.44 -12.46 -9.55
C LYS A 205 4.86 -12.29 -10.93
N THR A 206 3.53 -12.32 -10.96
CA THR A 206 2.70 -12.01 -12.13
C THR A 206 2.51 -10.51 -12.32
N GLY A 207 2.35 -10.08 -13.58
CA GLY A 207 1.89 -8.75 -13.94
C GLY A 207 0.84 -8.83 -15.04
N THR A 208 -0.14 -7.93 -14.98
CA THR A 208 -1.12 -7.77 -16.05
C THR A 208 -1.40 -6.28 -16.19
N SER A 209 -1.25 -5.73 -17.39
CA SER A 209 -1.47 -4.31 -17.64
C SER A 209 -2.94 -3.95 -17.78
N TYR A 210 -3.24 -2.66 -17.67
CA TYR A 210 -4.60 -2.17 -17.89
C TYR A 210 -5.04 -2.45 -19.33
N GLY A 211 -6.29 -2.88 -19.50
CA GLY A 211 -6.81 -3.29 -20.81
C GLY A 211 -6.23 -4.59 -21.35
N ARG A 212 -5.54 -5.39 -20.50
CA ARG A 212 -5.00 -6.73 -20.83
C ARG A 212 -4.15 -6.73 -22.11
N ARG A 213 -3.20 -5.78 -22.18
CA ARG A 213 -2.27 -5.61 -23.32
C ARG A 213 -0.95 -6.35 -23.11
N ASP A 214 -0.59 -6.59 -21.85
CA ASP A 214 0.67 -7.19 -21.44
C ASP A 214 0.42 -8.20 -20.32
N ALA A 215 0.92 -9.42 -20.51
CA ALA A 215 1.02 -10.44 -19.49
C ALA A 215 2.49 -10.66 -19.14
N TRP A 216 2.83 -10.49 -17.85
CA TRP A 216 4.16 -10.68 -17.32
C TRP A 216 4.20 -11.82 -16.33
N SER A 217 5.31 -12.53 -16.31
CA SER A 217 5.71 -13.36 -15.18
C SER A 217 7.22 -13.32 -15.04
N ILE A 218 7.71 -12.84 -13.90
CA ILE A 218 9.14 -12.82 -13.59
C ILE A 218 9.37 -13.68 -12.36
N GLY A 219 10.29 -14.63 -12.46
CA GLY A 219 10.63 -15.54 -11.38
C GLY A 219 12.12 -15.75 -11.23
N TYR A 220 12.54 -16.18 -10.04
CA TYR A 220 13.93 -16.42 -9.73
C TYR A 220 14.10 -17.51 -8.66
N ASN A 221 15.26 -18.14 -8.69
CA ASN A 221 15.82 -18.93 -7.60
C ASN A 221 17.28 -18.50 -7.38
N LYS A 222 18.08 -19.29 -6.65
CA LYS A 222 19.49 -18.96 -6.39
C LYS A 222 20.37 -18.92 -7.63
N ARG A 223 19.99 -19.61 -8.71
CA ARG A 223 20.81 -19.82 -9.91
C ARG A 223 20.36 -18.95 -11.08
N TYR A 224 19.05 -18.84 -11.27
CA TYR A 224 18.46 -18.22 -12.45
C TYR A 224 17.38 -17.19 -12.08
N THR A 225 17.32 -16.12 -12.86
CA THR A 225 16.18 -15.22 -12.95
C THR A 225 15.67 -15.26 -14.38
N ILE A 226 14.37 -15.50 -14.56
CA ILE A 226 13.72 -15.57 -15.86
C ILE A 226 12.58 -14.55 -15.87
N GLY A 227 12.57 -13.70 -16.90
CA GLY A 227 11.45 -12.81 -17.19
C GLY A 227 10.73 -13.27 -18.45
N VAL A 228 9.40 -13.34 -18.37
CA VAL A 228 8.52 -13.67 -19.50
C VAL A 228 7.54 -12.52 -19.71
N TRP A 229 7.44 -12.07 -20.97
CA TRP A 229 6.39 -11.18 -21.45
C TRP A 229 5.64 -11.85 -22.59
N VAL A 230 4.32 -11.70 -22.58
CA VAL A 230 3.44 -12.09 -23.69
C VAL A 230 2.48 -10.94 -23.96
N GLY A 231 2.32 -10.58 -25.23
CA GLY A 231 1.38 -9.55 -25.67
C GLY A 231 1.51 -9.28 -27.15
N ASN A 232 0.59 -8.48 -27.68
CA ASN A 232 0.62 -8.11 -29.09
C ASN A 232 1.57 -6.92 -29.31
N PHE A 233 2.42 -6.98 -30.34
CA PHE A 233 3.30 -5.85 -30.64
C PHE A 233 2.52 -4.58 -31.03
N SER A 234 1.35 -4.73 -31.65
CA SER A 234 0.38 -3.65 -31.89
C SER A 234 -0.12 -2.96 -30.63
N GLY A 235 0.03 -3.61 -29.47
CA GLY A 235 -0.52 -3.17 -28.19
C GLY A 235 -2.01 -3.44 -28.05
N THR A 236 -2.67 -4.11 -29.00
CA THR A 236 -4.07 -4.50 -28.87
C THR A 236 -4.25 -5.46 -27.71
N GLY A 237 -5.19 -5.15 -26.82
CA GLY A 237 -5.51 -5.99 -25.66
C GLY A 237 -6.30 -7.24 -26.05
N VAL A 238 -6.11 -8.31 -25.28
CA VAL A 238 -6.80 -9.60 -25.48
C VAL A 238 -7.38 -10.04 -24.12
N PRO A 239 -8.68 -10.37 -24.01
CA PRO A 239 -9.28 -10.75 -22.75
C PRO A 239 -8.56 -11.91 -22.05
N GLU A 240 -8.06 -12.88 -22.79
CA GLU A 240 -7.38 -14.07 -22.27
C GLU A 240 -5.95 -13.78 -21.78
N LEU A 241 -5.39 -12.62 -22.16
CA LEU A 241 -4.01 -12.25 -21.86
C LEU A 241 -3.87 -11.83 -20.39
N SER A 242 -3.40 -12.77 -19.57
CA SER A 242 -3.14 -12.54 -18.15
C SER A 242 -1.81 -13.16 -17.74
N GLY A 243 -1.16 -12.55 -16.75
CA GLY A 243 0.14 -13.03 -16.26
C GLY A 243 0.07 -14.45 -15.70
N ALA A 244 -1.02 -14.77 -14.99
CA ALA A 244 -1.24 -16.07 -14.36
C ALA A 244 -1.51 -17.19 -15.39
N ASN A 245 -2.35 -16.94 -16.41
CA ASN A 245 -2.76 -18.01 -17.34
C ASN A 245 -1.88 -18.11 -18.59
N THR A 246 -1.13 -17.06 -18.93
CA THR A 246 -0.34 -17.02 -20.17
C THR A 246 1.16 -17.03 -19.91
N ALA A 247 1.67 -16.07 -19.14
CA ALA A 247 3.12 -15.90 -18.95
C ALA A 247 3.70 -16.89 -17.93
N THR A 248 2.99 -17.18 -16.84
CA THR A 248 3.47 -18.06 -15.75
C THR A 248 3.64 -19.52 -16.19
N PRO A 249 2.74 -20.14 -16.98
CA PRO A 249 2.97 -21.49 -17.48
C PRO A 249 4.20 -21.60 -18.39
N LEU A 250 4.54 -20.54 -19.15
CA LEU A 250 5.79 -20.50 -19.91
C LEU A 250 7.00 -20.36 -18.98
N LEU A 251 6.94 -19.47 -17.98
CA LEU A 251 7.98 -19.32 -16.97
C LEU A 251 8.33 -20.66 -16.29
N PHE A 252 7.31 -21.41 -15.86
CA PHE A 252 7.49 -22.67 -15.15
C PHE A 252 8.07 -23.76 -16.05
N ARG A 253 7.61 -23.84 -17.31
CA ARG A 253 8.22 -24.74 -18.32
C ARG A 253 9.69 -24.43 -18.56
N LEU A 254 10.07 -23.15 -18.58
CA LEU A 254 11.47 -22.75 -18.72
C LEU A 254 12.29 -23.20 -17.52
N PHE A 255 11.83 -22.96 -16.29
CA PHE A 255 12.50 -23.46 -15.08
C PHE A 255 12.65 -24.99 -15.07
N ASN A 256 11.59 -25.73 -15.40
CA ASN A 256 11.66 -27.19 -15.51
C ASN A 256 12.70 -27.64 -16.56
N SER A 257 12.82 -26.90 -17.65
CA SER A 257 13.76 -27.26 -18.73
C SER A 257 15.22 -27.02 -18.38
N ILE A 258 15.53 -26.01 -17.56
CA ILE A 258 16.92 -25.58 -17.29
C ILE A 258 17.43 -25.92 -15.89
N ASP A 259 16.54 -26.23 -14.95
CA ASP A 259 16.87 -26.51 -13.54
C ASP A 259 16.04 -27.69 -13.02
N TRP A 260 15.98 -28.75 -13.82
CA TRP A 260 15.20 -29.96 -13.52
C TRP A 260 15.60 -30.58 -12.19
N GLY A 261 14.64 -30.74 -11.27
CA GLY A 261 14.89 -31.31 -9.95
C GLY A 261 15.81 -30.45 -9.07
N GLY A 262 15.90 -29.15 -9.38
CA GLY A 262 16.87 -28.16 -8.87
C GLY A 262 17.44 -28.47 -7.50
N GLY A 263 18.77 -28.45 -7.40
CA GLY A 263 19.60 -29.07 -6.37
C GLY A 263 19.45 -28.60 -4.92
N GLY A 264 18.24 -28.34 -4.42
CA GLY A 264 17.87 -28.14 -3.03
C GLY A 264 18.27 -26.81 -2.40
N GLU A 265 19.09 -25.99 -3.07
CA GLU A 265 19.59 -24.75 -2.47
C GLU A 265 18.57 -23.61 -2.55
N TRP A 266 18.08 -23.19 -1.39
CA TRP A 266 17.23 -22.00 -1.24
C TRP A 266 17.95 -20.87 -0.50
N PHE A 267 17.42 -19.64 -0.61
CA PHE A 267 17.94 -18.48 0.12
C PHE A 267 17.98 -18.72 1.63
N THR A 268 19.10 -18.32 2.24
CA THR A 268 19.29 -18.39 3.70
C THR A 268 18.90 -17.05 4.31
N PRO A 269 18.21 -17.03 5.46
CA PRO A 269 17.92 -15.79 6.17
C PRO A 269 19.20 -14.99 6.42
N PRO A 270 19.27 -13.72 5.98
CA PRO A 270 20.37 -12.83 6.33
C PRO A 270 20.41 -12.53 7.83
N ALA A 271 21.56 -12.10 8.35
CA ALA A 271 21.76 -11.85 9.77
C ALA A 271 20.91 -10.69 10.34
N ASP A 272 20.39 -9.82 9.48
CA ASP A 272 19.50 -8.71 9.83
C ASP A 272 18.01 -9.11 9.81
N VAL A 273 17.69 -10.41 9.67
CA VAL A 273 16.33 -10.93 9.77
C VAL A 273 16.19 -11.79 11.02
N GLU A 274 15.26 -11.41 11.89
CA GLU A 274 14.90 -12.19 13.07
C GLU A 274 13.42 -12.56 13.05
N GLN A 275 13.04 -13.44 13.98
CA GLN A 275 11.67 -13.90 14.16
C GLN A 275 11.10 -13.37 15.47
N ARG A 276 9.85 -12.91 15.45
CA ARG A 276 9.13 -12.48 16.66
C ARG A 276 7.69 -12.97 16.66
N THR A 277 7.08 -13.03 17.83
CA THR A 277 5.63 -13.24 17.95
C THR A 277 4.86 -11.94 17.74
N VAL A 278 3.78 -11.98 16.98
CA VAL A 278 2.87 -10.84 16.74
C VAL A 278 1.41 -11.26 16.95
N CYS A 279 0.54 -10.28 17.16
CA CYS A 279 -0.90 -10.47 17.19
C CYS A 279 -1.43 -10.76 15.78
N PRO A 280 -2.22 -11.81 15.55
CA PRO A 280 -2.74 -12.14 14.22
C PRO A 280 -3.73 -11.10 13.67
N GLU A 281 -4.40 -10.33 14.52
CA GLU A 281 -5.40 -9.32 14.12
C GLU A 281 -4.79 -8.00 13.64
N SER A 282 -3.54 -7.72 13.99
CA SER A 282 -2.86 -6.45 13.64
C SER A 282 -1.50 -6.64 12.96
N GLY A 283 -0.83 -7.77 13.18
CA GLY A 283 0.56 -7.99 12.77
C GLY A 283 1.59 -7.25 13.63
N LEU A 284 1.17 -6.62 14.73
CA LEU A 284 2.04 -5.90 15.66
C LEU A 284 2.45 -6.78 16.85
N PRO A 285 3.55 -6.49 17.55
CA PRO A 285 3.89 -7.13 18.83
C PRO A 285 2.67 -7.23 19.76
N PRO A 286 2.47 -8.35 20.48
CA PRO A 286 1.25 -8.58 21.25
C PRO A 286 1.08 -7.52 22.35
N GLY A 287 -0.12 -6.94 22.43
CA GLY A 287 -0.55 -6.11 23.55
C GLY A 287 -1.30 -6.92 24.62
N PRO A 288 -1.74 -6.27 25.73
CA PRO A 288 -2.33 -6.95 26.88
C PRO A 288 -3.60 -7.78 26.59
N HIS A 289 -4.32 -7.45 25.50
CA HIS A 289 -5.57 -8.10 25.14
C HIS A 289 -5.44 -9.07 23.95
N CYS A 290 -4.22 -9.44 23.57
CA CYS A 290 -4.00 -10.44 22.52
C CYS A 290 -4.06 -11.85 23.12
N SER A 291 -5.05 -12.64 22.73
CA SER A 291 -5.24 -14.01 23.23
C SER A 291 -4.38 -15.05 22.51
N THR A 292 -3.98 -14.76 21.27
CA THR A 292 -3.17 -15.65 20.42
C THR A 292 -2.05 -14.87 19.75
N THR A 293 -0.99 -15.58 19.37
CA THR A 293 0.15 -15.03 18.65
C THR A 293 0.56 -15.93 17.49
N VAL A 294 1.19 -15.33 16.50
CA VAL A 294 1.79 -16.02 15.34
C VAL A 294 3.22 -15.52 15.14
N MET A 295 4.05 -16.32 14.47
CA MET A 295 5.41 -15.91 14.12
C MET A 295 5.42 -14.95 12.92
N ASP A 296 6.31 -13.97 12.98
CA ASP A 296 6.58 -13.00 11.93
C ASP A 296 8.08 -12.78 11.77
N ALA A 297 8.51 -12.61 10.52
CA ALA A 297 9.85 -12.15 10.21
C ALA A 297 9.89 -10.62 10.34
N PHE A 298 10.97 -10.09 10.92
CA PHE A 298 11.14 -8.65 11.06
C PHE A 298 12.61 -8.26 10.96
N LEU A 299 12.85 -6.97 10.76
CA LEU A 299 14.18 -6.37 10.76
C LEU A 299 14.43 -5.71 12.12
N PRO A 300 15.35 -6.22 12.96
CA PRO A 300 15.71 -5.60 14.23
C PRO A 300 16.12 -4.13 14.05
N LEU A 301 15.72 -3.29 15.01
CA LEU A 301 15.96 -1.82 15.02
C LEU A 301 15.31 -1.03 13.87
N VAL A 302 14.64 -1.70 12.92
CA VAL A 302 13.93 -1.07 11.80
C VAL A 302 12.43 -1.25 11.94
N SER A 303 11.95 -2.49 12.09
CA SER A 303 10.52 -2.77 12.19
C SER A 303 9.91 -2.22 13.48
N SER A 304 8.70 -1.67 13.37
CA SER A 304 7.95 -1.10 14.51
C SER A 304 7.85 -2.06 15.70
N THR A 305 8.11 -1.52 16.89
CA THR A 305 7.97 -2.19 18.20
C THR A 305 6.69 -1.81 18.93
N VAL A 306 5.81 -1.00 18.31
CA VAL A 306 4.54 -0.56 18.90
C VAL A 306 3.65 -1.78 19.16
N ALA A 307 3.25 -1.96 20.41
CA ALA A 307 2.38 -3.05 20.80
C ALA A 307 0.97 -2.89 20.21
N CYS A 308 0.34 -4.03 19.95
CA CYS A 308 -0.99 -4.12 19.39
C CYS A 308 -2.05 -3.50 20.31
N SER A 309 -2.86 -2.61 19.74
CA SER A 309 -4.02 -1.97 20.38
C SER A 309 -5.33 -2.24 19.62
N HIS A 310 -5.41 -3.39 18.94
CA HIS A 310 -6.58 -3.78 18.15
C HIS A 310 -7.86 -3.93 19.01
N LEU A 311 -7.71 -4.20 20.29
CA LEU A 311 -8.78 -4.17 21.29
C LEU A 311 -8.50 -3.06 22.28
N LYS A 312 -9.52 -2.25 22.54
CA LYS A 312 -9.53 -1.22 23.55
C LYS A 312 -10.50 -1.59 24.65
N GLU A 313 -10.02 -1.60 25.88
CA GLU A 313 -10.89 -1.70 27.04
C GLU A 313 -11.58 -0.37 27.31
N VAL A 314 -12.91 -0.42 27.45
CA VAL A 314 -13.73 0.76 27.72
C VAL A 314 -14.64 0.44 28.90
N ALA A 315 -14.67 1.37 29.87
CA ALA A 315 -15.66 1.32 30.95
C ALA A 315 -17.03 1.70 30.39
N VAL A 316 -18.04 0.88 30.65
CA VAL A 316 -19.41 1.08 30.16
C VAL A 316 -20.42 0.94 31.30
N SER A 317 -21.58 1.55 31.15
CA SER A 317 -22.70 1.39 32.08
C SER A 317 -23.13 -0.08 32.16
N PRO A 318 -23.77 -0.53 33.26
CA PRO A 318 -24.16 -1.93 33.42
C PRO A 318 -25.14 -2.45 32.34
N ASP A 319 -25.94 -1.55 31.78
CA ASP A 319 -26.85 -1.81 30.66
C ASP A 319 -26.16 -1.68 29.28
N GLY A 320 -24.89 -1.27 29.23
CA GLY A 320 -24.09 -1.12 28.02
C GLY A 320 -24.51 0.04 27.10
N THR A 321 -25.37 0.94 27.56
CA THR A 321 -25.87 2.07 26.75
C THR A 321 -24.91 3.25 26.68
N MET A 322 -23.93 3.31 27.60
CA MET A 322 -23.06 4.47 27.78
C MET A 322 -21.61 4.06 28.07
N SER A 323 -20.65 4.88 27.64
CA SER A 323 -19.21 4.70 27.90
C SER A 323 -18.63 5.80 28.79
N TYR A 324 -17.59 5.46 29.56
CA TYR A 324 -16.90 6.35 30.48
C TYR A 324 -15.42 6.51 30.13
N CYS A 325 -14.85 7.66 30.47
CA CYS A 325 -13.42 7.96 30.38
C CYS A 325 -12.85 8.05 31.81
N GLY A 326 -11.54 8.25 31.93
CA GLY A 326 -10.90 8.40 33.25
C GLY A 326 -11.47 9.55 34.09
N GLY A 327 -12.06 10.58 33.46
CA GLY A 327 -12.61 11.74 34.15
C GLY A 327 -14.09 11.63 34.56
N CYS A 328 -14.83 10.62 34.10
CA CYS A 328 -16.26 10.45 34.41
C CYS A 328 -16.67 9.02 34.77
N VAL A 329 -15.70 8.10 34.86
CA VAL A 329 -15.96 6.75 35.31
C VAL A 329 -16.41 6.78 36.78
N PRO A 330 -17.59 6.22 37.12
CA PRO A 330 -18.06 6.21 38.49
C PRO A 330 -17.21 5.27 39.35
N ALA A 331 -17.16 5.51 40.66
CA ALA A 331 -16.40 4.67 41.58
C ALA A 331 -16.91 3.21 41.62
N THR A 332 -18.21 3.01 41.40
CA THR A 332 -18.88 1.70 41.31
C THR A 332 -19.98 1.74 40.25
N GLY A 333 -20.50 0.59 39.84
CA GLY A 333 -21.63 0.54 38.90
C GLY A 333 -21.23 0.73 37.42
N PHE A 334 -20.05 0.27 37.03
CA PHE A 334 -19.64 0.16 35.63
C PHE A 334 -19.08 -1.24 35.35
N THR A 335 -19.05 -1.65 34.09
CA THR A 335 -18.37 -2.86 33.63
C THR A 335 -17.29 -2.49 32.63
N ARG A 336 -16.27 -3.33 32.45
CA ARG A 336 -15.24 -3.14 31.41
C ARG A 336 -15.53 -4.10 30.27
N LYS A 337 -15.68 -3.55 29.06
CA LYS A 337 -15.87 -4.32 27.84
C LYS A 337 -14.76 -3.99 26.86
N LEU A 338 -14.27 -5.01 26.15
CA LEU A 338 -13.32 -4.84 25.06
C LEU A 338 -14.06 -4.51 23.77
N PHE A 339 -13.59 -3.49 23.06
CA PHE A 339 -14.08 -3.09 21.75
C PHE A 339 -12.97 -3.18 20.72
N ARG A 340 -13.28 -3.68 19.52
CA ARG A 340 -12.34 -3.68 18.41
C ARG A 340 -12.12 -2.25 17.90
N THR A 341 -10.87 -1.86 17.76
CA THR A 341 -10.48 -0.64 17.05
C THR A 341 -10.68 -0.86 15.55
N VAL A 342 -11.80 -0.38 15.01
CA VAL A 342 -12.14 -0.51 13.58
C VAL A 342 -11.78 0.78 12.84
N PRO A 343 -10.87 0.77 11.85
CA PRO A 343 -10.55 1.96 11.05
C PRO A 343 -11.77 2.53 10.33
N PRO A 344 -11.85 3.85 10.08
CA PRO A 344 -13.00 4.49 9.44
C PRO A 344 -13.45 3.82 8.14
N GLU A 345 -12.50 3.47 7.25
CA GLU A 345 -12.81 2.80 5.98
C GLU A 345 -13.46 1.42 6.17
N MET A 346 -13.12 0.70 7.24
CA MET A 346 -13.75 -0.57 7.58
C MET A 346 -15.15 -0.37 8.18
N GLN A 347 -15.36 0.71 8.95
CA GLN A 347 -16.69 1.03 9.47
C GLN A 347 -17.67 1.36 8.33
N GLU A 348 -17.22 2.15 7.35
CA GLU A 348 -17.99 2.44 6.13
C GLU A 348 -18.28 1.16 5.34
N PHE A 349 -17.28 0.30 5.19
CA PHE A 349 -17.41 -0.99 4.51
C PHE A 349 -18.44 -1.91 5.17
N TYR A 350 -18.41 -2.02 6.50
CA TYR A 350 -19.40 -2.80 7.26
C TYR A 350 -20.80 -2.18 7.18
N ALA A 351 -20.91 -0.85 7.29
CA ALA A 351 -22.18 -0.15 7.18
C ALA A 351 -22.83 -0.37 5.80
N ALA A 352 -22.03 -0.28 4.72
CA ALA A 352 -22.50 -0.51 3.35
C ALA A 352 -22.97 -1.95 3.10
N ARG A 353 -22.49 -2.92 3.90
CA ARG A 353 -22.88 -4.34 3.84
C ARG A 353 -23.95 -4.73 4.88
N HIS A 354 -24.44 -3.78 5.66
CA HIS A 354 -25.29 -4.04 6.82
C HIS A 354 -24.69 -5.09 7.78
N GLN A 355 -23.36 -5.16 7.84
CA GLN A 355 -22.66 -6.07 8.73
C GLN A 355 -22.55 -5.43 10.13
N PRO A 356 -23.11 -6.06 11.17
CA PRO A 356 -23.00 -5.53 12.53
C PRO A 356 -21.55 -5.62 13.02
N PHE A 357 -21.12 -4.62 13.77
CA PHE A 357 -19.87 -4.64 14.53
C PHE A 357 -20.06 -3.90 15.86
N ASP A 358 -19.35 -4.35 16.89
CA ASP A 358 -19.42 -3.71 18.21
C ASP A 358 -18.90 -2.28 18.15
N ARG A 359 -19.78 -1.32 18.40
CA ARG A 359 -19.43 0.09 18.54
C ARG A 359 -19.32 0.44 20.01
N VAL A 360 -18.34 1.28 20.34
CA VAL A 360 -18.29 1.89 21.66
C VAL A 360 -19.58 2.70 21.86
N PRO A 361 -20.35 2.48 22.94
CA PRO A 361 -21.56 3.24 23.20
C PRO A 361 -21.27 4.74 23.34
N PRO A 362 -22.28 5.61 23.12
CA PRO A 362 -22.15 7.04 23.35
C PRO A 362 -21.48 7.35 24.70
N HIS A 363 -20.63 8.38 24.72
CA HIS A 363 -19.97 8.77 25.94
C HIS A 363 -20.96 9.33 26.97
N ASN A 364 -20.61 9.21 28.26
CA ASN A 364 -21.37 9.80 29.35
C ASN A 364 -21.68 11.29 29.07
N PRO A 365 -22.96 11.66 28.84
CA PRO A 365 -23.31 13.02 28.48
C PRO A 365 -22.97 14.01 29.59
N ASP A 366 -22.95 13.56 30.85
CA ASP A 366 -22.65 14.37 32.03
C ASP A 366 -21.15 14.44 32.35
N CYS A 367 -20.30 13.93 31.44
CA CYS A 367 -18.85 13.99 31.63
C CYS A 367 -18.36 15.44 31.59
N GLU A 368 -18.11 16.03 32.76
CA GLU A 368 -17.49 17.36 32.85
C GLU A 368 -16.13 17.43 32.17
N THR A 369 -15.40 16.32 32.01
CA THR A 369 -14.11 16.32 31.28
C THR A 369 -14.30 16.42 29.76
N LEU A 370 -15.39 15.87 29.23
CA LEU A 370 -15.77 16.02 27.83
C LEU A 370 -16.48 17.37 27.59
N GLN A 371 -17.28 17.84 28.56
CA GLN A 371 -17.98 19.13 28.51
C GLN A 371 -17.05 20.33 28.78
N ARG A 372 -16.03 20.20 29.64
CA ARG A 372 -14.87 21.11 29.75
C ARG A 372 -13.81 20.80 28.68
N GLY A 373 -13.99 19.71 27.95
CA GLY A 373 -13.28 19.44 26.72
C GLY A 373 -13.82 20.38 25.67
N ASP A 374 -13.42 21.65 25.78
CA ASP A 374 -13.52 22.63 24.72
C ASP A 374 -13.19 21.92 23.41
N GLY A 375 -14.20 21.66 22.58
CA GLY A 375 -13.97 21.14 21.24
C GLY A 375 -12.85 21.96 20.56
N PRO A 376 -12.20 21.41 19.54
CA PRO A 376 -10.97 21.98 18.98
C PRO A 376 -10.99 23.50 18.91
N LEU A 377 -10.10 24.19 19.64
CA LEU A 377 -10.01 25.63 19.65
C LEU A 377 -9.58 26.12 18.27
N ILE A 378 -10.52 26.67 17.50
CA ILE A 378 -10.26 27.28 16.20
C ILE A 378 -9.40 28.54 16.43
N VAL A 379 -8.16 28.49 15.96
CA VAL A 379 -7.15 29.55 16.07
C VAL A 379 -7.28 30.52 14.90
N ALA A 380 -7.66 30.03 13.73
CA ALA A 380 -7.94 30.84 12.55
C ALA A 380 -9.05 30.17 11.72
N PRO A 381 -9.98 30.95 11.15
CA PRO A 381 -10.12 32.41 11.31
C PRO A 381 -10.66 32.78 12.71
N LEU A 382 -10.65 34.08 13.04
CA LEU A 382 -11.09 34.58 14.34
C LEU A 382 -12.61 34.81 14.33
N ASN A 383 -13.28 34.36 15.40
CA ASN A 383 -14.73 34.50 15.55
C ASN A 383 -15.16 35.97 15.51
N GLY A 384 -16.26 36.27 14.81
CA GLY A 384 -16.85 37.59 14.69
C GLY A 384 -16.04 38.60 13.86
N THR A 385 -14.94 38.19 13.24
CA THR A 385 -14.08 39.09 12.46
C THR A 385 -14.57 39.22 11.02
N GLU A 386 -14.51 40.44 10.48
CA GLU A 386 -14.73 40.72 9.06
C GLU A 386 -13.46 40.41 8.24
N TYR A 387 -13.62 39.61 7.19
CA TYR A 387 -12.56 39.28 6.24
C TYR A 387 -12.94 39.77 4.85
N PHE A 388 -11.99 40.43 4.20
CA PHE A 388 -12.20 41.03 2.90
C PHE A 388 -11.63 40.16 1.78
N LEU A 389 -12.40 39.95 0.71
CA LEU A 389 -11.99 39.17 -0.45
C LEU A 389 -11.92 40.08 -1.69
N GLU A 390 -10.79 40.08 -2.38
CA GLU A 390 -10.62 40.80 -3.65
C GLU A 390 -11.23 40.01 -4.81
N ASP A 391 -11.95 40.69 -5.71
CA ASP A 391 -12.62 40.01 -6.82
C ASP A 391 -11.66 39.47 -7.90
N ARG A 392 -10.49 40.09 -8.08
CA ARG A 392 -9.53 39.72 -9.14
C ARG A 392 -8.52 38.66 -8.72
N ASN A 393 -8.15 38.60 -7.44
CA ASN A 393 -7.20 37.64 -6.92
C ASN A 393 -7.51 37.30 -5.45
N PRO A 394 -8.58 36.52 -5.19
CA PRO A 394 -9.03 36.27 -3.84
C PRO A 394 -8.00 35.42 -3.08
N GLU A 395 -7.54 35.93 -1.93
CA GLU A 395 -6.66 35.17 -1.05
C GLU A 395 -7.46 34.14 -0.23
N PRO A 396 -6.95 32.90 -0.10
CA PRO A 396 -7.64 31.88 0.66
C PRO A 396 -7.48 32.09 2.18
N LEU A 397 -8.56 31.86 2.93
CA LEU A 397 -8.56 32.00 4.38
C LEU A 397 -7.98 30.75 5.05
N GLN A 398 -7.15 30.96 6.07
CA GLN A 398 -6.55 29.88 6.84
C GLN A 398 -7.56 29.25 7.81
N LEU A 399 -7.64 27.92 7.81
CA LEU A 399 -8.25 27.10 8.85
C LEU A 399 -7.16 26.48 9.71
N SER A 400 -7.22 26.69 11.02
CA SER A 400 -6.36 25.96 11.95
C SER A 400 -7.03 25.90 13.31
N ALA A 401 -6.92 24.75 13.98
CA ALA A 401 -7.46 24.55 15.31
C ALA A 401 -6.50 23.74 16.17
N ARG A 402 -6.47 24.03 17.47
CA ARG A 402 -5.75 23.24 18.47
C ARG A 402 -6.74 22.32 19.15
N ALA A 403 -6.36 21.07 19.38
CA ALA A 403 -7.22 20.10 20.02
C ALA A 403 -6.58 19.60 21.31
N GLY A 404 -7.36 18.90 22.15
CA GLY A 404 -6.80 18.12 23.25
C GLY A 404 -5.76 17.13 22.73
N SER A 405 -4.76 16.79 23.53
CA SER A 405 -3.67 15.87 23.16
C SER A 405 -4.15 14.46 22.83
N ASP A 406 -5.39 14.14 23.17
CA ASP A 406 -6.09 12.89 22.87
C ASP A 406 -6.76 12.89 21.48
N ALA A 407 -6.95 14.06 20.85
CA ALA A 407 -7.46 14.19 19.50
C ALA A 407 -6.32 14.03 18.49
N VAL A 408 -6.53 13.14 17.52
CA VAL A 408 -5.54 12.82 16.47
C VAL A 408 -5.97 13.43 15.13
N ARG A 409 -7.27 13.72 14.99
CA ARG A 409 -7.82 14.24 13.75
C ARG A 409 -8.96 15.21 14.03
N LEU A 410 -9.00 16.26 13.23
CA LEU A 410 -10.01 17.29 13.21
C LEU A 410 -10.77 17.22 11.89
N HIS A 411 -12.08 17.45 11.93
CA HIS A 411 -13.01 17.41 10.82
C HIS A 411 -13.63 18.79 10.69
N TRP A 412 -13.42 19.45 9.57
CA TRP A 412 -13.86 20.81 9.29
C TRP A 412 -15.14 20.82 8.47
N TYR A 413 -16.04 21.73 8.83
CA TYR A 413 -17.31 21.97 8.17
C TYR A 413 -17.48 23.47 7.91
N ILE A 414 -17.98 23.83 6.73
CA ILE A 414 -18.26 25.21 6.32
C ILE A 414 -19.73 25.28 5.93
N ASN A 415 -20.51 26.13 6.59
CA ASN A 415 -21.97 26.22 6.45
C ASN A 415 -22.64 24.84 6.49
N ASP A 416 -22.32 24.07 7.53
CA ASP A 416 -22.81 22.71 7.80
C ASP A 416 -22.47 21.65 6.73
N ARG A 417 -21.61 21.96 5.76
CA ARG A 417 -21.08 21.00 4.78
C ARG A 417 -19.68 20.57 5.13
N TYR A 418 -19.42 19.27 5.08
CA TYR A 418 -18.08 18.72 5.32
C TYR A 418 -17.08 19.25 4.28
N TYR A 419 -15.95 19.75 4.76
CA TYR A 419 -14.87 20.28 3.94
C TYR A 419 -13.70 19.30 3.87
N ARG A 420 -13.05 19.02 5.01
CA ARG A 420 -11.84 18.17 5.07
C ARG A 420 -11.50 17.76 6.50
N SER A 421 -10.61 16.78 6.65
CA SER A 421 -9.99 16.42 7.93
C SER A 421 -8.50 16.79 8.00
N THR A 422 -8.00 17.19 9.17
CA THR A 422 -6.61 17.64 9.40
C THR A 422 -6.05 17.07 10.69
N ALA A 423 -4.73 17.08 10.88
CA ALA A 423 -4.17 16.93 12.23
C ALA A 423 -4.44 18.20 13.07
N PRO A 424 -4.47 18.10 14.41
CA PRO A 424 -4.48 19.28 15.27
C PRO A 424 -3.25 20.17 15.03
N GLY A 425 -3.47 21.48 14.93
CA GLY A 425 -2.42 22.48 14.68
C GLY A 425 -1.97 22.60 13.22
N GLU A 426 -2.42 21.71 12.34
CA GLU A 426 -2.13 21.76 10.91
C GLU A 426 -2.89 22.93 10.25
N LYS A 427 -2.17 23.74 9.47
CA LYS A 427 -2.76 24.86 8.74
C LYS A 427 -3.33 24.38 7.43
N GLN A 428 -4.58 24.73 7.17
CA GLN A 428 -5.26 24.53 5.89
C GLN A 428 -5.77 25.86 5.37
N PHE A 429 -6.16 25.87 4.10
CA PHE A 429 -6.69 27.06 3.45
C PHE A 429 -7.93 26.71 2.66
N PHE A 430 -8.91 27.60 2.64
CA PHE A 430 -10.11 27.48 1.82
C PHE A 430 -10.44 28.83 1.19
N LEU A 431 -11.01 28.80 -0.02
CA LEU A 431 -11.48 30.00 -0.69
C LEU A 431 -12.98 30.16 -0.44
N PRO A 432 -13.43 31.20 0.27
CA PRO A 432 -14.85 31.35 0.57
C PRO A 432 -15.65 31.80 -0.67
N GLU A 433 -16.90 31.33 -0.77
CA GLU A 433 -17.83 31.71 -1.83
C GLU A 433 -18.89 32.69 -1.30
N GLY A 434 -19.18 33.75 -2.05
CA GLY A 434 -20.21 34.75 -1.70
C GLY A 434 -19.77 35.86 -0.73
N GLU A 435 -20.75 36.57 -0.17
CA GLU A 435 -20.62 37.61 0.85
C GLU A 435 -21.59 37.33 2.03
N GLY A 436 -21.27 37.84 3.21
CA GLY A 436 -22.11 37.69 4.41
C GLY A 436 -21.56 36.68 5.43
N PRO A 437 -22.39 36.23 6.39
CA PRO A 437 -21.96 35.36 7.47
C PRO A 437 -21.59 33.96 6.97
N VAL A 438 -20.44 33.45 7.40
CA VAL A 438 -20.00 32.07 7.17
C VAL A 438 -19.75 31.37 8.50
N THR A 439 -20.39 30.21 8.69
CA THR A 439 -20.20 29.37 9.87
C THR A 439 -19.13 28.34 9.60
N ILE A 440 -18.15 28.23 10.51
CA ILE A 440 -17.06 27.24 10.42
C ILE A 440 -17.10 26.40 11.69
N ALA A 441 -17.20 25.08 11.53
CA ALA A 441 -17.17 24.13 12.63
C ALA A 441 -16.00 23.16 12.51
N CYS A 442 -15.44 22.77 13.65
CA CYS A 442 -14.32 21.85 13.77
C CYS A 442 -14.66 20.79 14.83
N THR A 443 -14.68 19.52 14.41
CA THR A 443 -15.02 18.37 15.26
C THR A 443 -13.84 17.43 15.32
N ASP A 444 -13.41 16.98 16.49
CA ASP A 444 -12.36 15.99 16.58
C ASP A 444 -12.84 14.55 16.39
N ASP A 445 -11.89 13.62 16.28
CA ASP A 445 -12.10 12.18 16.20
C ASP A 445 -12.65 11.55 17.50
N LYS A 446 -12.87 12.36 18.54
CA LYS A 446 -13.58 11.99 19.77
C LYS A 446 -15.03 12.49 19.78
N GLY A 447 -15.46 13.17 18.72
CA GLY A 447 -16.81 13.70 18.57
C GLY A 447 -17.04 15.03 19.29
N ARG A 448 -15.98 15.69 19.79
CA ARG A 448 -16.09 17.03 20.40
C ARG A 448 -16.03 18.09 19.31
N SER A 449 -16.91 19.08 19.35
CA SER A 449 -17.03 20.08 18.28
C SER A 449 -17.01 21.52 18.80
N ARG A 450 -16.52 22.45 17.99
CA ARG A 450 -16.54 23.89 18.22
C ARG A 450 -16.82 24.63 16.92
N SER A 451 -17.64 25.68 16.97
CA SER A 451 -17.97 26.51 15.80
C SER A 451 -17.72 27.99 16.04
N ILE A 452 -17.48 28.72 14.95
CA ILE A 452 -17.32 30.17 14.91
C ILE A 452 -18.09 30.73 13.70
N VAL A 453 -18.39 32.03 13.72
CA VAL A 453 -19.00 32.74 12.60
C VAL A 453 -18.08 33.88 12.19
N ILE A 454 -17.78 33.99 10.91
CA ILE A 454 -17.02 35.12 10.32
C ILE A 454 -17.93 35.90 9.36
N GLN A 455 -17.56 37.15 9.06
CA GLN A 455 -18.27 37.97 8.09
C GLN A 455 -17.39 38.20 6.87
N LEU A 456 -17.91 37.92 5.67
CA LEU A 456 -17.18 38.14 4.42
C LEU A 456 -17.71 39.37 3.69
N ARG A 457 -16.80 40.24 3.26
CA ARG A 457 -17.11 41.38 2.38
C ARG A 457 -16.19 41.37 1.18
N ARG A 458 -16.71 41.67 -0.02
CA ARG A 458 -15.86 41.83 -1.20
C ARG A 458 -15.48 43.29 -1.40
N ILE A 459 -14.27 43.46 -1.89
CA ILE A 459 -13.76 44.73 -2.35
C ILE A 459 -13.32 44.57 -3.80
N ARG A 460 -13.70 45.56 -4.62
CA ARG A 460 -13.55 45.53 -6.08
C ARG A 460 -12.15 45.87 -6.55
#